data_AF-A0A1M5TSZ8-F1
#
_entry.id   AF-A0A1M5TSZ8-F1
#
_cell.length_a   1.000
_cell.length_b   1.000
_cell.length_c   1.000
_cell.angle_alpha   90.00
_cell.angle_beta   90.00
_cell.angle_gamma   90.00
#
_symmetry.space_group_name_H-M   'P 1'
#
loop_
_entity.id
_entity.type
_entity.pdbx_description
1 polymer ?
#
loop_
_entity_poly.entity_id
_entity_poly.type
_entity_poly.pdbx_seq_one_letter_code
_entity_poly.pdbx_strand_id
1 'polypeptide(L)'
;MEPVTNADTELAAVRARRAELRGTLDYVEITLAAPAYGRAVVWGETVHDALVTLAGDFAAHVEVTEGPGGLHQTILTGDVRLTHGVDQLTAEHQQLAAEIASLVVDSDGPVGKEHVTELRDRATALLAHLIRHRQRGADLVYEAYETDIGGAG
;
A
#
# COMPACT_ATOMS: atom_id res chain seq x y z
N MET A 1 -17.54 -10.88 -29.41
CA MET A 1 -16.93 -9.97 -28.42
C MET A 1 -17.96 -9.87 -27.32
N GLU A 2 -17.81 -10.67 -26.27
CA GLU A 2 -18.74 -10.59 -25.13
C GLU A 2 -18.60 -9.23 -24.45
N PRO A 3 -19.70 -8.64 -23.95
CA PRO A 3 -19.63 -7.35 -23.28
C PRO A 3 -18.86 -7.52 -21.97
N VAL A 4 -17.72 -6.84 -21.85
CA VAL A 4 -17.00 -6.72 -20.57
C VAL A 4 -17.95 -6.05 -19.60
N THR A 5 -18.24 -6.69 -18.48
CA THR A 5 -19.15 -6.15 -17.47
C THR A 5 -18.48 -5.01 -16.71
N ASN A 6 -19.26 -4.16 -16.05
CA ASN A 6 -18.71 -3.08 -15.22
C ASN A 6 -17.83 -3.65 -14.07
N ALA A 7 -18.23 -4.81 -13.52
CA ALA A 7 -17.49 -5.53 -12.49
C ALA A 7 -16.10 -6.01 -12.98
N ASP A 8 -15.99 -6.49 -14.22
CA ASP A 8 -14.70 -6.91 -14.79
C ASP A 8 -13.74 -5.72 -14.96
N THR A 9 -14.28 -4.56 -15.29
CA THR A 9 -13.51 -3.33 -15.47
C THR A 9 -13.02 -2.76 -14.14
N GLU A 10 -13.87 -2.76 -13.10
CA GLU A 10 -13.50 -2.36 -11.74
C GLU A 10 -12.44 -3.29 -11.15
N LEU A 11 -12.59 -4.61 -11.31
CA LEU A 11 -11.61 -5.58 -10.83
C LEU A 11 -10.26 -5.46 -11.56
N ALA A 12 -10.26 -5.16 -12.87
CA ALA A 12 -9.05 -4.89 -13.62
C ALA A 12 -8.33 -3.62 -13.13
N ALA A 13 -9.06 -2.55 -12.82
CA ALA A 13 -8.51 -1.32 -12.24
C ALA A 13 -7.88 -1.58 -10.86
N VAL A 14 -8.57 -2.34 -9.99
CA VAL A 14 -8.04 -2.77 -8.68
C VAL A 14 -6.76 -3.59 -8.85
N ARG A 15 -6.71 -4.53 -9.80
CA ARG A 15 -5.51 -5.34 -10.08
C ARG A 15 -4.34 -4.50 -10.58
N ALA A 16 -4.58 -3.57 -11.50
CA ALA A 16 -3.56 -2.68 -12.03
C ALA A 16 -2.96 -1.80 -10.92
N ARG A 17 -3.78 -1.22 -10.05
CA ARG A 17 -3.31 -0.38 -8.93
C ARG A 17 -2.58 -1.18 -7.84
N ARG A 18 -3.01 -2.43 -7.58
CA ARG A 18 -2.26 -3.35 -6.70
C ARG A 18 -0.88 -3.71 -7.25
N ALA A 19 -0.73 -3.76 -8.57
CA ALA A 19 0.57 -3.94 -9.21
C ALA A 19 1.43 -2.66 -9.11
N GLU A 20 0.81 -1.48 -9.16
CA GLU A 20 1.50 -0.20 -9.02
C GLU A 20 2.08 -0.01 -7.61
N LEU A 21 1.27 -0.18 -6.55
CA LEU A 21 1.78 -0.11 -5.17
C LEU A 21 2.89 -1.14 -4.93
N ARG A 22 2.79 -2.33 -5.54
CA ARG A 22 3.87 -3.33 -5.49
C ARG A 22 5.17 -2.81 -6.10
N GLY A 23 5.10 -2.19 -7.28
CA GLY A 23 6.28 -1.62 -7.94
C GLY A 23 6.98 -0.59 -7.06
N THR A 24 6.22 0.23 -6.33
CA THR A 24 6.78 1.24 -5.42
C THR A 24 7.39 0.64 -4.17
N LEU A 25 6.83 -0.45 -3.63
CA LEU A 25 7.46 -1.21 -2.54
C LEU A 25 8.80 -1.82 -2.97
N ASP A 26 8.86 -2.39 -4.18
CA ASP A 26 10.09 -2.96 -4.74
C ASP A 26 11.15 -1.85 -4.94
N TYR A 27 10.74 -0.65 -5.38
CA TYR A 27 11.64 0.50 -5.51
C TYR A 27 12.21 0.97 -4.15
N VAL A 28 11.37 1.04 -3.12
CA VAL A 28 11.83 1.40 -1.76
C VAL A 28 12.80 0.34 -1.23
N GLU A 29 12.51 -0.95 -1.40
CA GLU A 29 13.39 -2.04 -0.95
C GLU A 29 14.79 -1.95 -1.59
N ILE A 30 14.85 -1.79 -2.91
CA ILE A 30 16.10 -1.63 -3.67
C ILE A 30 16.89 -0.42 -3.15
N THR A 31 16.19 0.69 -2.89
CA THR A 31 16.80 1.94 -2.41
C THR A 31 17.37 1.79 -1.00
N LEU A 32 16.66 1.12 -0.10
CA LEU A 32 17.14 0.85 1.26
C LEU A 32 18.34 -0.09 1.28
N ALA A 33 18.37 -1.08 0.38
CA ALA A 33 19.46 -2.04 0.22
C ALA A 33 20.74 -1.43 -0.37
N ALA A 34 20.65 -0.25 -1.00
CA ALA A 34 21.81 0.41 -1.57
C ALA A 34 22.85 0.74 -0.48
N PRO A 35 24.17 0.58 -0.76
CA PRO A 35 25.22 0.98 0.17
C PRO A 35 25.06 2.42 0.65
N ALA A 36 25.35 2.71 1.91
CA ALA A 36 25.36 4.09 2.43
C ALA A 36 26.76 4.55 2.88
N TYR A 37 27.72 3.61 3.03
CA TYR A 37 29.08 3.90 3.48
C TYR A 37 29.77 4.89 2.54
N GLY A 38 30.25 6.01 3.09
CA GLY A 38 30.91 7.07 2.33
C GLY A 38 29.97 7.92 1.46
N ARG A 39 28.65 7.68 1.49
CA ARG A 39 27.65 8.37 0.65
C ARG A 39 26.29 8.55 1.34
N ALA A 40 26.29 8.78 2.65
CA ALA A 40 25.08 8.85 3.47
C ALA A 40 24.09 9.92 2.97
N VAL A 41 24.58 11.09 2.56
CA VAL A 41 23.73 12.18 2.02
C VAL A 41 23.01 11.74 0.75
N VAL A 42 23.75 11.26 -0.25
CA VAL A 42 23.17 10.76 -1.53
C VAL A 42 22.22 9.60 -1.30
N TRP A 43 22.57 8.68 -0.40
CA TRP A 43 21.68 7.58 -0.01
C TRP A 43 20.38 8.12 0.62
N GLY A 44 20.48 9.08 1.55
CA GLY A 44 19.35 9.73 2.19
C GLY A 44 18.41 10.41 1.19
N GLU A 45 18.95 11.18 0.25
CA GLU A 45 18.18 11.82 -0.83
C GLU A 45 17.41 10.78 -1.65
N THR A 46 18.05 9.69 -2.05
CA THR A 46 17.36 8.62 -2.80
C THR A 46 16.27 7.94 -1.98
N VAL A 47 16.49 7.73 -0.68
CA VAL A 47 15.48 7.16 0.23
C VAL A 47 14.30 8.12 0.39
N HIS A 48 14.56 9.42 0.54
CA HIS A 48 13.52 10.44 0.62
C HIS A 48 12.64 10.43 -0.64
N ASP A 49 13.23 10.46 -1.83
CA ASP A 49 12.50 10.41 -3.10
C ASP A 49 11.63 9.15 -3.22
N ALA A 50 12.15 8.01 -2.77
CA ALA A 50 11.40 6.75 -2.75
C ALA A 50 10.22 6.79 -1.76
N LEU A 51 10.39 7.40 -0.59
CA LEU A 51 9.33 7.58 0.41
C LEU A 51 8.26 8.57 -0.05
N VAL A 52 8.63 9.66 -0.73
CA VAL A 52 7.67 10.61 -1.34
C VAL A 52 6.85 9.92 -2.42
N THR A 53 7.50 9.12 -3.27
CA THR A 53 6.81 8.31 -4.30
C THR A 53 5.83 7.33 -3.64
N LEU A 54 6.27 6.61 -2.60
CA LEU A 54 5.41 5.73 -1.80
C LEU A 54 4.22 6.46 -1.20
N ALA A 55 4.41 7.67 -0.66
CA ALA A 55 3.33 8.47 -0.08
C ALA A 55 2.25 8.80 -1.13
N GLY A 56 2.66 9.26 -2.31
CA GLY A 56 1.74 9.51 -3.41
C GLY A 56 1.00 8.26 -3.86
N ASP A 57 1.72 7.14 -3.99
CA ASP A 57 1.13 5.90 -4.45
C ASP A 57 0.19 5.25 -3.46
N PHE A 58 0.50 5.40 -2.17
CA PHE A 58 -0.34 4.94 -1.09
C PHE A 58 -1.62 5.78 -0.98
N ALA A 59 -1.54 7.11 -1.13
CA ALA A 59 -2.73 7.95 -1.15
C ALA A 59 -3.69 7.59 -2.29
N ALA A 60 -3.15 7.34 -3.49
CA ALA A 60 -3.96 6.88 -4.63
C ALA A 60 -4.50 5.46 -4.44
N HIS A 61 -3.79 4.59 -3.71
CA HIS A 61 -4.33 3.30 -3.29
C HIS A 61 -5.55 3.47 -2.38
N VAL A 62 -5.44 4.31 -1.35
CA VAL A 62 -6.53 4.58 -0.39
C VAL A 62 -7.76 5.16 -1.08
N GLU A 63 -7.59 6.13 -1.98
CA GLU A 63 -8.71 6.74 -2.72
C GLU A 63 -9.50 5.69 -3.53
N VAL A 64 -8.80 4.76 -4.19
CA VAL A 64 -9.48 3.69 -4.97
C VAL A 64 -10.17 2.67 -4.06
N THR A 65 -9.62 2.39 -2.88
CA THR A 65 -10.19 1.41 -1.95
C THR A 65 -11.35 1.98 -1.14
N GLU A 66 -11.25 3.22 -0.67
CA GLU A 66 -12.16 3.83 0.31
C GLU A 66 -12.99 4.99 -0.23
N GLY A 67 -12.58 5.59 -1.36
CA GLY A 67 -13.27 6.72 -1.95
C GLY A 67 -14.69 6.37 -2.42
N PRO A 68 -15.47 7.37 -2.87
CA PRO A 68 -16.84 7.14 -3.34
C PRO A 68 -16.89 6.11 -4.47
N GLY A 69 -17.65 5.03 -4.28
CA GLY A 69 -17.70 3.91 -5.23
C GLY A 69 -16.45 3.02 -5.19
N GLY A 70 -15.60 3.16 -4.18
CA GLY A 70 -14.40 2.36 -3.97
C GLY A 70 -14.72 0.93 -3.57
N LEU A 71 -13.69 0.09 -3.64
CA LEU A 71 -13.79 -1.35 -3.40
C LEU A 71 -14.44 -1.71 -2.05
N HIS A 72 -14.11 -1.00 -0.97
CA HIS A 72 -14.69 -1.25 0.35
C HIS A 72 -16.21 -1.06 0.34
N GLN A 73 -16.71 -0.01 -0.31
CA GLN A 73 -18.15 0.22 -0.43
C GLN A 73 -18.84 -0.89 -1.25
N THR A 74 -18.21 -1.36 -2.33
CA THR A 74 -18.70 -2.48 -3.12
C THR A 74 -18.78 -3.76 -2.30
N ILE A 75 -17.74 -4.07 -1.51
CA ILE A 75 -17.71 -5.24 -0.61
C ILE A 75 -18.84 -5.15 0.43
N LEU A 76 -18.98 -4.01 1.11
CA LEU A 76 -20.01 -3.83 2.14
C LEU A 76 -21.45 -3.88 1.59
N THR A 77 -21.63 -3.53 0.32
CA THR A 77 -22.92 -3.65 -0.37
C THR A 77 -23.25 -5.12 -0.68
N GLY A 78 -22.24 -5.95 -0.94
CA GLY A 78 -22.39 -7.37 -1.28
C GLY A 78 -22.45 -8.32 -0.08
N ASP A 79 -21.65 -8.08 0.97
CA ASP A 79 -21.59 -8.97 2.14
C ASP A 79 -21.28 -8.22 3.45
N VAL A 80 -22.32 -8.09 4.29
CA VAL A 80 -22.24 -7.40 5.59
C VAL A 80 -21.31 -8.08 6.60
N ARG A 81 -21.00 -9.37 6.44
CA ARG A 81 -20.10 -10.09 7.36
C ARG A 81 -18.67 -9.57 7.30
N LEU A 82 -18.30 -8.97 6.17
CA LEU A 82 -16.97 -8.44 5.91
C LEU A 82 -16.73 -7.05 6.52
N THR A 83 -17.73 -6.48 7.21
CA THR A 83 -17.64 -5.15 7.83
C THR A 83 -16.42 -4.99 8.72
N HIS A 84 -16.18 -5.94 9.63
CA HIS A 84 -15.03 -5.87 10.54
C HIS A 84 -13.69 -5.91 9.78
N GLY A 85 -13.61 -6.68 8.70
CA GLY A 85 -12.40 -6.75 7.87
C GLY A 85 -12.13 -5.42 7.15
N VAL A 86 -13.18 -4.80 6.61
CA VAL A 86 -13.11 -3.47 5.98
C VAL A 86 -12.71 -2.40 6.99
N ASP A 87 -13.32 -2.37 8.17
CA ASP A 87 -13.00 -1.41 9.24
C ASP A 87 -11.53 -1.53 9.67
N GLN A 88 -11.04 -2.76 9.82
CA GLN A 88 -9.65 -3.02 10.18
C GLN A 88 -8.67 -2.50 9.12
N LEU A 89 -8.90 -2.80 7.84
CA LEU A 89 -8.03 -2.30 6.77
C LEU A 89 -8.05 -0.78 6.67
N THR A 90 -9.21 -0.17 6.92
CA THR A 90 -9.37 1.30 6.92
C THR A 90 -8.58 1.96 8.05
N ALA A 91 -8.65 1.39 9.26
CA ALA A 91 -7.86 1.87 10.40
C ALA A 91 -6.35 1.73 10.13
N GLU A 92 -5.93 0.66 9.45
CA GLU A 92 -4.54 0.47 9.08
C GLU A 92 -4.06 1.41 7.99
N HIS A 93 -4.91 1.78 7.03
CA HIS A 93 -4.55 2.81 6.05
C HIS A 93 -4.17 4.11 6.73
N GLN A 94 -4.90 4.51 7.77
CA GLN A 94 -4.59 5.71 8.55
C GLN A 94 -3.25 5.60 9.28
N GLN A 95 -2.96 4.43 9.88
CA GLN A 95 -1.70 4.17 10.57
C GLN A 95 -0.51 4.20 9.60
N LEU A 96 -0.62 3.49 8.48
CA LEU A 96 0.39 3.44 7.44
C LEU A 96 0.64 4.81 6.80
N ALA A 97 -0.41 5.59 6.55
CA ALA A 97 -0.27 6.97 6.05
C ALA A 97 0.53 7.83 7.03
N ALA A 98 0.28 7.71 8.34
CA ALA A 98 1.03 8.43 9.36
C ALA A 98 2.49 7.96 9.47
N GLU A 99 2.75 6.66 9.39
CA GLU A 99 4.10 6.08 9.38
C GLU A 99 4.91 6.57 8.16
N ILE A 100 4.30 6.56 6.97
CA ILE A 100 4.91 7.06 5.73
C ILE A 100 5.20 8.55 5.87
N ALA A 101 4.23 9.36 6.31
CA ALA A 101 4.40 10.80 6.46
C ALA A 101 5.53 11.15 7.45
N SER A 102 5.63 10.42 8.57
CA SER A 102 6.73 10.58 9.53
C SER A 102 8.08 10.29 8.88
N LEU A 103 8.19 9.20 8.11
CA LEU A 103 9.44 8.85 7.43
C LEU A 103 9.83 9.83 6.33
N VAL A 104 8.86 10.40 5.61
CA VAL A 104 9.10 11.47 4.64
C VAL A 104 9.70 12.69 5.34
N VAL A 105 9.13 13.11 6.48
CA VAL A 105 9.65 14.23 7.27
C VAL A 105 11.04 13.94 7.82
N ASP A 106 11.26 12.75 8.37
CA ASP A 106 12.53 12.40 9.00
C ASP A 106 13.68 12.17 8.00
N SER A 107 13.33 11.92 6.74
CA SER A 107 14.29 11.82 5.64
C SER A 107 14.49 13.13 4.87
N ASP A 108 13.75 14.19 5.21
CA ASP A 108 13.89 15.50 4.56
C ASP A 108 15.20 16.18 4.98
N GLY A 109 16.10 16.31 4.01
CA GLY A 109 17.42 16.93 4.17
C GLY A 109 18.59 15.94 4.31
N PRO A 110 19.81 16.46 4.56
CA PRO A 110 21.01 15.63 4.53
C PRO A 110 21.06 14.61 5.68
N VAL A 111 20.97 13.33 5.33
CA VAL A 111 21.12 12.23 6.30
C VAL A 111 22.58 12.08 6.74
N GLY A 112 22.83 12.28 8.03
CA GLY A 112 24.13 12.01 8.66
C GLY A 112 24.42 10.52 8.77
N LYS A 113 25.71 10.15 8.77
CA LYS A 113 26.16 8.74 8.80
C LYS A 113 25.58 7.96 9.99
N GLU A 114 25.44 8.63 11.12
CA GLU A 114 24.91 8.11 12.38
C GLU A 114 23.41 7.77 12.31
N HIS A 115 22.65 8.43 11.44
CA HIS A 115 21.20 8.24 11.29
C HIS A 115 20.83 7.19 10.23
N VAL A 116 21.79 6.74 9.42
CA VAL A 116 21.57 5.78 8.33
C VAL A 116 20.90 4.48 8.81
N THR A 117 21.40 3.92 9.93
CA THR A 117 20.86 2.66 10.45
C THR A 117 19.43 2.82 10.92
N GLU A 118 19.15 3.89 11.68
CA GLU A 118 17.82 4.18 12.21
C GLU A 118 16.80 4.37 11.10
N LEU A 119 17.11 5.21 10.09
CA LEU A 119 16.22 5.42 8.95
C LEU A 119 15.96 4.13 8.19
N ARG A 120 17.01 3.31 7.95
CA ARG A 120 16.87 2.02 7.27
C ARG A 120 15.98 1.06 8.05
N ASP A 121 16.17 0.95 9.35
CA ASP A 121 15.42 0.02 10.20
C ASP A 121 13.94 0.39 10.22
N ARG A 122 13.63 1.68 10.39
CA ARG A 122 12.25 2.18 10.38
C ARG A 122 11.56 2.00 9.02
N ALA A 123 12.24 2.33 7.92
CA ALA A 123 11.68 2.15 6.58
C ALA A 123 11.51 0.66 6.22
N THR A 124 12.40 -0.21 6.69
CA THR A 124 12.27 -1.67 6.53
C THR A 124 11.08 -2.22 7.33
N ALA A 125 10.85 -1.71 8.55
CA ALA A 125 9.69 -2.07 9.35
C ALA A 125 8.37 -1.65 8.67
N LEU A 126 8.33 -0.44 8.09
CA LEU A 126 7.22 0.04 7.27
C LEU A 126 6.95 -0.88 6.07
N LEU A 127 7.98 -1.31 5.33
CA LEU A 127 7.81 -2.26 4.22
C LEU A 127 7.15 -3.57 4.69
N ALA A 128 7.60 -4.12 5.81
CA ALA A 128 7.00 -5.32 6.38
C ALA A 128 5.52 -5.10 6.77
N HIS A 129 5.18 -3.91 7.28
CA HIS A 129 3.81 -3.54 7.60
C HIS A 129 2.93 -3.48 6.34
N LEU A 130 3.39 -2.77 5.29
CA LEU A 130 2.71 -2.66 4.00
C LEU A 130 2.49 -4.02 3.33
N ILE A 131 3.48 -4.92 3.38
CA ILE A 131 3.34 -6.28 2.85
C ILE A 131 2.23 -7.04 3.58
N ARG A 132 2.20 -7.00 4.91
CA ARG A 132 1.14 -7.66 5.70
C ARG A 132 -0.23 -7.07 5.44
N HIS A 133 -0.32 -5.75 5.31
CA HIS A 133 -1.56 -5.07 4.95
C HIS A 133 -2.08 -5.54 3.59
N ARG A 134 -1.21 -5.60 2.57
CA ARG A 134 -1.58 -6.09 1.23
C ARG A 134 -2.03 -7.55 1.22
N GLN A 135 -1.43 -8.41 2.05
CA GLN A 135 -1.87 -9.80 2.21
C GLN A 135 -3.32 -9.84 2.71
N ARG A 136 -3.63 -9.10 3.77
CA ARG A 136 -4.97 -9.07 4.37
C ARG A 136 -6.00 -8.43 3.45
N GLY A 137 -5.62 -7.40 2.69
CA GLY A 137 -6.48 -6.84 1.63
C GLY A 137 -6.70 -7.79 0.44
N ALA A 138 -5.77 -8.71 0.16
CA ALA A 138 -5.98 -9.76 -0.84
C ALA A 138 -6.94 -10.83 -0.31
N ASP A 139 -6.78 -11.26 0.94
CA ASP A 139 -7.66 -12.23 1.61
C ASP A 139 -9.11 -11.73 1.66
N LEU A 140 -9.32 -10.46 2.04
CA LEU A 140 -10.66 -9.85 2.08
C LEU A 140 -11.35 -9.86 0.71
N VAL A 141 -10.60 -9.52 -0.35
CA VAL A 141 -11.14 -9.55 -1.71
C VAL A 141 -11.49 -10.98 -2.14
N TYR A 142 -10.64 -11.95 -1.79
CA TYR A 142 -10.92 -13.34 -2.10
C TYR A 142 -12.21 -13.81 -1.40
N GLU A 143 -12.37 -13.51 -0.11
CA GLU A 143 -13.57 -13.88 0.67
C GLU A 143 -14.85 -13.24 0.10
N ALA A 144 -14.78 -11.99 -0.36
CA ALA A 144 -15.89 -11.29 -0.99
C ALA A 144 -16.37 -11.98 -2.29
N TYR A 145 -15.44 -12.47 -3.11
CA TYR A 145 -15.78 -13.09 -4.40
C TYR A 145 -16.02 -14.62 -4.31
N GLU A 146 -15.50 -15.32 -3.31
CA GLU A 146 -15.90 -16.72 -3.07
C GLU A 146 -17.39 -16.83 -2.72
N THR A 147 -17.90 -15.88 -1.95
CA THR A 147 -19.32 -15.87 -1.52
C THR A 147 -20.28 -15.67 -2.71
N ASP A 148 -19.89 -14.88 -3.71
CA ASP A 148 -20.69 -14.64 -4.93
C ASP A 148 -20.79 -15.90 -5.82
N ILE A 149 -19.75 -16.75 -5.81
CA ILE A 149 -19.71 -18.00 -6.60
C ILE A 149 -20.46 -19.14 -5.89
N GLY A 150 -20.54 -19.14 -4.55
CA GLY A 150 -21.15 -20.20 -3.75
C GLY A 150 -22.68 -20.13 -3.56
N GLY A 151 -23.31 -19.00 -3.93
CA GLY A 151 -24.74 -18.75 -3.70
C GLY A 151 -25.72 -19.31 -4.75
N ALA A 152 -25.22 -19.93 -5.83
CA ALA A 152 -26.04 -20.49 -6.91
C ALA A 152 -26.45 -21.97 -6.67
N GLY A 153 -26.74 -22.34 -5.42
CA GLY A 153 -27.15 -23.69 -5.00
C GLY A 153 -28.64 -23.81 -4.70
#